data_AF-A0A2X1N4C3-F1
#
_entry.id   AF-A0A2X1N4C3-F1
#
_cell.length_a   1.000
_cell.length_b   1.000
_cell.length_c   1.000
_cell.angle_alpha   90.00
_cell.angle_beta   90.00
_cell.angle_gamma   90.00
#
_symmetry.space_group_name_H-M   'P 1'
#
loop_
_entity.id
_entity.type
_entity.pdbx_description
1 polymer ?
#
loop_
_entity_poly.entity_id
_entity_poly.type
_entity_poly.pdbx_seq_one_letter_code
_entity_poly.pdbx_strand_id
1 'polypeptide(L)' 'MNRGGFAEKLRADWQWVIPLPENIDIESAGPLLCGGITVFKPLLMHHITATSRVG' A
#
# COMPACT_ATOMS: atom_id res chain seq x y z
N MET A 1 -3.16 -23.20 -4.25
CA MET A 1 -2.07 -22.76 -3.34
C MET A 1 -1.64 -21.37 -3.78
N ASN A 2 -2.06 -20.33 -3.07
CA ASN A 2 -1.73 -18.93 -3.39
C ASN A 2 -0.29 -18.68 -2.94
N ARG A 3 0.59 -18.32 -3.88
CA ARG A 3 2.01 -18.04 -3.61
C ARG A 3 2.17 -16.54 -3.39
N GLY A 4 2.70 -16.14 -2.23
CA GLY A 4 2.92 -14.75 -1.85
C GLY A 4 4.32 -14.23 -2.21
N GLY A 5 4.68 -13.06 -1.67
CA GLY A 5 5.94 -12.36 -1.96
C GLY A 5 7.19 -12.90 -1.28
N PHE A 6 7.08 -13.90 -0.39
CA PHE A 6 8.25 -14.59 0.18
C PHE A 6 8.80 -15.63 -0.82
N ALA A 7 9.36 -15.12 -1.93
CA ALA A 7 9.91 -15.88 -3.04
C ALA A 7 10.86 -15.00 -3.87
N GLU A 8 11.74 -15.61 -4.68
CA GLU A 8 12.61 -14.87 -5.60
C GLU A 8 11.84 -14.18 -6.75
N LYS A 9 10.70 -14.76 -7.14
CA LYS A 9 9.82 -14.25 -8.21
C LYS A 9 8.36 -14.54 -7.85
N LEU A 10 7.48 -13.61 -8.20
CA LEU A 10 6.03 -13.75 -8.06
C LEU A 10 5.33 -13.34 -9.35
N ARG A 11 4.11 -13.84 -9.56
CA ARG A 11 3.21 -13.39 -10.63
C ARG A 11 1.96 -12.79 -9.98
N ALA A 12 1.53 -11.65 -10.51
CA ALA A 12 0.28 -11.02 -10.15
C ALA A 12 -0.43 -10.58 -11.44
N ASP A 13 -1.75 -10.50 -11.38
CA ASP A 13 -2.53 -9.92 -12.47
C ASP A 13 -2.17 -8.45 -12.66
N TRP A 14 -2.08 -8.03 -13.91
CA TRP A 14 -1.50 -6.72 -14.29
C TRP A 14 -2.18 -5.52 -13.60
N GLN A 15 -3.48 -5.61 -13.31
CA GLN A 15 -4.24 -4.55 -12.61
C GLN A 15 -3.82 -4.39 -11.14
N TRP A 16 -3.21 -5.41 -10.54
CA TRP A 16 -2.79 -5.44 -9.15
C TRP A 16 -1.29 -5.14 -8.96
N VAL A 17 -0.58 -4.82 -10.05
CA VAL A 17 0.81 -4.37 -10.02
C VAL A 17 0.81 -2.85 -10.02
N ILE A 18 0.83 -2.26 -8.81
CA ILE A 18 0.77 -0.80 -8.64
C ILE A 18 2.14 -0.20 -8.95
N PRO A 19 2.24 0.76 -9.90
CA PRO A 19 3.51 1.39 -10.24
C PRO A 19 4.03 2.21 -9.04
N LEU A 20 5.32 2.04 -8.74
CA LEU A 20 5.99 2.82 -7.71
C LEU A 20 6.59 4.11 -8.29
N PRO A 21 6.51 5.25 -7.57
CA PRO A 21 7.22 6.47 -7.97
C PRO A 21 8.73 6.25 -8.06
N GLU A 22 9.42 6.92 -8.98
CA GLU A 22 10.88 6.74 -9.19
C GLU A 22 11.73 7.08 -7.95
N ASN A 23 11.25 8.01 -7.14
CA ASN A 23 12.02 8.58 -6.03
C ASN A 23 11.70 7.94 -4.67
N ILE A 24 10.92 6.85 -4.65
CA ILE A 24 10.56 6.18 -3.40
C ILE A 24 11.64 5.19 -2.99
N ASP A 25 11.93 5.13 -1.69
CA ASP A 25 12.78 4.08 -1.15
C ASP A 25 12.06 2.73 -1.20
N ILE A 26 12.68 1.76 -1.89
CA ILE A 26 12.08 0.45 -2.14
C ILE A 26 12.02 -0.43 -0.88
N GLU A 27 12.98 -0.28 0.03
CA GLU A 27 13.05 -1.09 1.26
C GLU A 27 11.87 -0.78 2.18
N SER A 28 11.45 0.49 2.24
CA SER A 28 10.32 0.95 3.04
C SER A 28 8.97 0.99 2.31
N ALA A 29 8.94 0.85 0.98
CA ALA A 29 7.70 0.94 0.21
C ALA A 29 6.73 -0.25 0.43
N GLY A 30 7.25 -1.45 0.73
CA GLY A 30 6.44 -2.67 0.85
C GLY A 30 5.23 -2.56 1.80
N PRO A 31 5.42 -2.12 3.06
CA PRO A 31 4.32 -1.91 4.01
C PRO A 31 3.20 -0.96 3.55
N LEU A 32 3.45 -0.04 2.61
CA LEU A 32 2.44 0.87 2.08
C LEU A 32 1.30 0.11 1.38
N LEU A 33 1.61 -1.04 0.76
CA LEU A 33 0.67 -1.88 0.01
C LEU A 33 -0.27 -2.70 0.91
N CYS A 34 -0.09 -2.68 2.24
CA CYS A 34 -0.94 -3.40 3.19
C CYS A 34 -1.31 -2.52 4.39
N GLY A 35 -0.37 -2.25 5.30
CA GLY A 35 -0.61 -1.41 6.46
C GLY A 35 -0.91 0.04 6.08
N GLY A 36 -0.18 0.58 5.09
CA GLY A 36 -0.38 1.95 4.62
C GLY A 36 -1.78 2.16 4.04
N ILE A 37 -2.20 1.34 3.08
CA ILE A 37 -3.50 1.48 2.43
C ILE A 37 -4.68 1.23 3.40
N THR A 38 -4.54 0.32 4.36
CA THR A 38 -5.59 0.04 5.35
C THR A 38 -5.82 1.20 6.32
N VAL A 39 -4.80 2.03 6.57
CA VAL A 39 -4.94 3.29 7.31
C VAL A 39 -5.41 4.43 6.41
N PHE A 40 -4.82 4.56 5.22
CA PHE A 40 -5.06 5.68 4.31
C PHE A 40 -6.49 5.67 3.75
N LYS A 41 -7.05 4.49 3.44
CA LYS A 41 -8.40 4.37 2.87
C LYS A 41 -9.49 4.92 3.81
N PRO A 42 -9.52 4.60 5.11
CA PRO A 42 -10.41 5.27 6.07
C PRO A 42 -10.26 6.79 6.11
N LEU A 43 -9.02 7.32 6.10
CA LEU A 43 -8.81 8.78 6.12
C LEU A 43 -9.49 9.46 4.92
N LEU A 44 -9.35 8.85 3.73
CA LEU A 44 -10.03 9.29 2.51
C LEU A 44 -11.56 9.18 2.62
N MET A 45 -12.08 8.01 3.01
CA MET A 45 -13.53 7.76 3.06
C MET A 45 -14.25 8.66 4.05
N HIS A 46 -13.60 8.98 5.17
CA HIS A 46 -14.15 9.85 6.21
C HIS A 46 -13.78 11.32 6.02
N HIS A 47 -13.14 11.68 4.91
CA HIS A 47 -12.74 13.06 4.59
C HIS A 47 -11.94 13.70 5.75
N ILE A 48 -11.03 12.94 6.35
CA ILE A 48 -10.20 13.41 7.46
C ILE A 48 -9.28 14.53 6.96
N THR A 49 -9.23 15.61 7.72
CA THR A 49 -8.42 16.80 7.43
C THR A 49 -7.33 16.99 8.48
N ALA A 50 -6.39 17.91 8.23
CA ALA A 50 -5.31 18.23 9.15
C ALA A 50 -5.80 18.71 10.54
N THR A 51 -7.03 19.24 10.63
CA THR A 51 -7.63 19.70 11.90
C THR A 51 -8.53 18.65 12.56
N SER A 52 -8.76 17.51 11.91
CA SER A 52 -9.59 16.44 12.44
C SER A 52 -8.87 15.71 13.59
N ARG A 53 -9.60 15.39 14.65
CA ARG A 53 -9.11 14.53 15.73
C ARG A 53 -9.56 13.09 15.48
N VAL A 54 -8.62 12.14 15.52
CA VAL A 54 -8.85 10.70 15.38
C VAL A 54 -8.54 10.04 16.73
N GLY A 55 -9.48 9.24 17.27
CA GLY A 55 -9.41 8.65 18.61
C GLY A 55 -10.64 8.99 19.43
#